data_AF-A0A7X4JWV1-F1
#
_entry.id   AF-A0A7X4JWV1-F1
#
_cell.length_a   1.000
_cell.length_b   1.000
_cell.length_c   1.000
_cell.angle_alpha   90.00
_cell.angle_beta   90.00
_cell.angle_gamma   90.00
#
_symmetry.space_group_name_H-M   'P 1'
#
loop_
_entity.id
_entity.type
_entity.pdbx_description
1 polymer ?
#
loop_
_entity_poly.entity_id
_entity_poly.type
_entity_poly.pdbx_seq_one_letter_code
_entity_poly.pdbx_strand_id
1 'polypeptide(L)'
;MTCRWTRRHLAAYIDDELSVGKRIAVDAHLAECPACVRLADEQRELSRTVRLVAGDRLDDDIVERLRVVGGMVLSRIAAEREVARTTGMRGLADNLHRVWLAGAACAVTVVCALVAASAVSTVQSPDSLAAMMEALSNPGSNENPVQLRTGMVAPQLSPEAVLLTLHKTIPLTG
;
A
#
# COMPACT_ATOMS: atom_id res chain seq x y z
N MET A 1 -2.00 -48.60 26.11
CA MET A 1 -1.31 -47.28 26.29
C MET A 1 0.00 -47.48 27.03
N THR A 2 0.99 -46.60 26.84
CA THR A 2 2.31 -46.73 27.50
C THR A 2 2.43 -45.82 28.71
N CYS A 3 3.21 -46.22 29.71
CA CYS A 3 3.47 -45.37 30.90
C CYS A 3 4.02 -44.00 30.50
N ARG A 4 4.90 -43.93 29.50
CA ARG A 4 5.44 -42.65 29.00
C ARG A 4 4.34 -41.72 28.51
N TRP A 5 3.36 -42.26 27.77
CA TRP A 5 2.24 -41.46 27.28
C TRP A 5 1.37 -40.98 28.44
N THR A 6 1.01 -41.87 29.37
CA THR A 6 0.15 -41.52 30.52
C THR A 6 0.80 -40.47 31.41
N ARG A 7 2.10 -40.61 31.71
CA ARG A 7 2.86 -39.62 32.51
C ARG A 7 2.84 -38.21 31.92
N ARG A 8 2.85 -38.09 30.60
CA ARG A 8 2.77 -36.78 29.91
C ARG A 8 1.39 -36.14 29.98
N HIS A 9 0.35 -36.95 30.14
CA HIS A 9 -1.05 -36.48 30.17
C HIS A 9 -1.61 -36.41 31.57
N LEU A 10 -0.81 -36.70 32.60
CA LEU A 10 -1.28 -36.82 33.98
C LEU A 10 -1.69 -35.48 34.58
N ALA A 11 -0.96 -34.40 34.28
CA ALA A 11 -1.33 -33.05 34.70
C ALA A 11 -2.69 -32.62 34.11
N ALA A 12 -2.85 -32.70 32.78
CA ALA A 12 -4.12 -32.42 32.10
C ALA A 12 -5.26 -33.34 32.55
N TYR A 13 -4.96 -34.59 32.95
CA TYR A 13 -5.94 -35.49 33.54
C TYR A 13 -6.39 -35.02 34.93
N ILE A 14 -5.48 -34.53 35.77
CA ILE A 14 -5.77 -34.01 37.11
C ILE A 14 -6.57 -32.70 37.05
N ASP A 15 -6.26 -31.84 36.09
CA ASP A 15 -6.94 -30.55 35.87
C ASP A 15 -8.25 -30.66 35.06
N ASP A 16 -8.65 -31.87 34.68
CA ASP A 16 -9.82 -32.18 33.85
C ASP A 16 -9.84 -31.51 32.45
N GLU A 17 -8.67 -31.34 31.86
CA GLU A 17 -8.46 -30.71 30.55
C GLU A 17 -8.34 -31.73 29.40
N LEU A 18 -8.43 -33.02 29.71
CA LEU A 18 -8.39 -34.06 28.68
C LEU A 18 -9.75 -34.24 28.00
N SER A 19 -9.73 -34.32 26.66
CA SER A 19 -10.86 -34.85 25.89
C SER A 19 -11.30 -36.21 26.44
N VAL A 20 -12.61 -36.50 26.44
CA VAL A 20 -13.21 -37.73 26.99
C VAL A 20 -12.47 -39.01 26.58
N GLY A 21 -12.15 -39.18 25.29
CA GLY A 21 -11.43 -40.37 24.82
C GLY A 21 -10.03 -40.56 25.41
N LYS A 22 -9.29 -39.46 25.62
CA LYS A 22 -7.98 -39.50 26.29
C LYS A 22 -8.12 -39.79 27.79
N ARG A 23 -9.18 -39.27 28.42
CA ARG A 23 -9.47 -39.51 29.84
C ARG A 23 -9.73 -40.99 30.10
N ILE A 24 -10.62 -41.62 29.33
CA ILE A 24 -10.90 -43.07 29.40
C ILE A 24 -9.61 -43.90 29.26
N ALA A 25 -8.74 -43.49 28.35
CA ALA A 25 -7.53 -44.23 28.07
C ALA A 25 -6.45 -44.06 29.18
N VAL A 26 -6.40 -42.89 29.83
CA VAL A 26 -5.64 -42.70 31.07
C VAL A 26 -6.22 -43.55 32.20
N ASP A 27 -7.53 -43.52 32.40
CA ASP A 27 -8.23 -44.31 33.44
C ASP A 27 -7.94 -45.80 33.31
N ALA A 28 -8.05 -46.34 32.09
CA ALA A 28 -7.73 -47.73 31.80
C ALA A 28 -6.28 -48.08 32.17
N HIS A 29 -5.32 -47.20 31.87
CA HIS A 29 -3.93 -47.43 32.23
C HIS A 29 -3.66 -47.32 33.73
N LEU A 30 -4.34 -46.41 34.43
CA LEU A 30 -4.22 -46.27 35.89
C LEU A 30 -4.80 -47.49 36.62
N ALA A 31 -5.84 -48.12 36.08
CA ALA A 31 -6.39 -49.36 36.63
C ALA A 31 -5.38 -50.53 36.60
N GLU A 32 -4.46 -50.54 35.62
CA GLU A 32 -3.51 -51.64 35.40
C GLU A 32 -2.11 -51.36 35.96
N CYS A 33 -1.71 -50.09 36.11
CA CYS A 33 -0.32 -49.71 36.40
C CYS A 33 -0.17 -48.95 37.73
N PRO A 34 0.23 -49.62 38.83
CA PRO A 34 0.36 -49.00 40.15
C PRO A 34 1.45 -47.92 40.21
N ALA A 35 2.49 -48.02 39.37
CA ALA A 35 3.53 -46.99 39.28
C ALA A 35 3.01 -45.66 38.73
N CYS A 36 2.00 -45.70 37.85
CA CYS A 36 1.36 -44.49 37.32
C CYS A 36 0.34 -43.92 38.31
N VAL A 37 -0.35 -44.78 39.08
CA VAL A 37 -1.23 -44.37 40.17
C VAL A 37 -0.46 -43.58 41.22
N ARG A 38 0.66 -44.12 41.70
CA ARG A 38 1.53 -43.42 42.66
C ARG A 38 1.96 -42.05 42.18
N LEU A 39 2.39 -41.94 40.92
CA LEU A 39 2.78 -40.65 40.35
C LEU A 39 1.60 -39.68 40.26
N ALA A 40 0.40 -40.18 39.96
CA ALA A 40 -0.81 -39.36 39.92
C ALA A 40 -1.14 -38.80 41.30
N ASP A 41 -0.99 -39.62 42.34
CA ASP A 41 -1.24 -39.22 43.72
C ASP A 41 -0.20 -38.22 44.22
N GLU A 42 1.08 -38.40 43.90
CA GLU A 42 2.16 -37.44 44.16
C GLU A 42 1.86 -36.07 43.50
N GLN A 43 1.38 -36.06 42.25
CA GLN A 43 1.00 -34.82 41.55
C GLN A 43 -0.27 -34.17 42.13
N ARG A 44 -1.27 -34.96 42.55
CA ARG A 44 -2.47 -34.46 43.23
C ARG A 44 -2.12 -33.84 44.58
N GLU A 45 -1.21 -34.45 45.33
CA GLU A 45 -0.73 -33.91 46.59
C GLU A 45 -0.03 -32.57 46.38
N LEU A 46 0.92 -32.49 45.44
CA LEU A 46 1.58 -31.23 45.09
C LEU A 46 0.55 -30.17 44.68
N SER A 47 -0.42 -30.52 43.84
CA SER A 47 -1.47 -29.60 43.39
C SER A 47 -2.33 -29.09 44.55
N ARG A 48 -2.66 -29.95 45.52
CA ARG A 48 -3.37 -29.57 46.74
C ARG A 48 -2.52 -28.61 47.58
N THR A 49 -1.24 -28.91 47.80
CA THR A 49 -0.34 -28.04 48.57
C THR A 49 -0.17 -26.68 47.90
N VAL A 50 -0.01 -26.64 46.58
CA VAL A 50 0.05 -25.37 45.84
C VAL A 50 -1.25 -24.59 45.99
N ARG A 51 -2.42 -25.24 45.90
CA ARG A 51 -3.72 -24.57 46.11
C ARG A 51 -3.89 -24.04 47.53
N LEU A 52 -3.36 -24.73 48.54
CA LEU A 52 -3.38 -24.25 49.92
C LEU A 52 -2.49 -23.01 50.11
N VAL A 53 -1.34 -22.94 49.44
CA VAL A 53 -0.39 -21.82 49.53
C VAL A 53 -0.78 -20.64 48.63
N ALA A 54 -1.35 -20.91 47.45
CA ALA A 54 -1.76 -19.90 46.48
C ALA A 54 -2.94 -19.03 46.97
N GLY A 55 -3.48 -19.33 48.15
CA GLY A 55 -4.66 -18.69 48.69
C GLY A 55 -5.93 -19.32 48.11
N ASP A 56 -6.99 -19.26 48.90
CA ASP A 56 -8.32 -19.69 48.49
C ASP A 56 -8.73 -19.00 47.19
N ARG A 57 -9.67 -19.59 46.45
CA ARG A 57 -10.25 -18.98 45.24
C ARG A 57 -10.53 -17.51 45.55
N LEU A 58 -10.03 -16.62 44.68
CA LEU A 58 -10.29 -15.19 44.78
C LEU A 58 -11.75 -15.00 45.20
N ASP A 59 -11.97 -14.35 46.35
CA ASP A 59 -13.30 -14.19 46.94
C ASP A 59 -14.29 -13.76 45.85
N ASP A 60 -15.49 -14.33 45.84
CA ASP A 60 -16.49 -14.02 44.81
C ASP A 60 -16.77 -12.50 44.76
N ASP A 61 -16.64 -11.78 45.89
CA ASP A 61 -16.70 -10.30 45.92
C ASP A 61 -15.55 -9.64 45.14
N ILE A 62 -14.32 -10.17 45.23
CA ILE A 62 -13.17 -9.66 44.48
C ILE A 62 -13.34 -9.92 42.99
N VAL A 63 -13.82 -11.11 42.61
CA VAL A 63 -14.09 -11.46 41.21
C VAL A 63 -15.17 -10.54 40.63
N GLU A 64 -16.23 -10.28 41.37
CA GLU A 64 -17.32 -9.41 40.93
C GLU A 64 -16.87 -7.96 40.81
N ARG A 65 -16.10 -7.45 41.78
CA ARG A 65 -15.46 -6.12 41.69
C ARG A 65 -14.57 -6.02 40.46
N LEU A 66 -13.79 -7.04 40.15
CA LEU A 66 -12.91 -7.06 38.98
C LEU A 66 -13.71 -7.05 37.67
N ARG A 67 -14.84 -7.76 37.61
CA ARG A 67 -15.76 -7.71 36.46
C ARG A 67 -16.38 -6.34 36.28
N VAL A 68 -16.83 -5.70 37.36
CA VAL A 68 -17.42 -4.35 37.31
C VAL A 68 -16.39 -3.33 36.84
N VAL A 69 -15.18 -3.36 37.40
CA VAL A 69 -14.08 -2.49 36.99
C VAL A 69 -13.70 -2.75 35.53
N GLY A 70 -13.56 -4.02 35.13
CA GLY A 70 -13.29 -4.40 33.74
C GLY A 70 -14.35 -3.90 32.77
N GLY A 71 -15.64 -4.05 33.12
CA GLY A 71 -16.76 -3.53 32.34
C GLY A 71 -16.74 -2.00 32.22
N MET A 72 -16.37 -1.29 33.29
CA MET A 72 -16.24 0.18 33.28
C MET A 72 -15.07 0.66 32.42
N VAL A 73 -13.92 -0.03 32.46
CA VAL A 73 -12.77 0.30 31.60
C VAL A 73 -13.10 0.03 30.13
N LEU A 74 -13.73 -1.11 29.83
CA LEU A 74 -14.12 -1.46 28.47
C LEU A 74 -15.18 -0.51 27.91
N SER A 75 -16.19 -0.13 28.71
CA SER A 75 -17.20 0.84 28.29
C SER A 75 -16.60 2.22 28.05
N ARG A 76 -15.65 2.64 28.88
CA ARG A 76 -14.90 3.88 28.69
C ARG A 76 -14.06 3.86 27.41
N ILE A 77 -13.33 2.79 27.14
CA ILE A 77 -12.53 2.64 25.91
C ILE A 77 -13.43 2.67 24.67
N ALA A 78 -14.59 2.02 24.73
CA ALA A 78 -15.57 2.05 23.64
C ALA A 78 -16.11 3.47 23.40
N ALA A 79 -16.43 4.20 24.47
CA ALA A 79 -16.89 5.58 24.40
C ALA A 79 -15.82 6.52 23.84
N GLU A 80 -14.58 6.42 24.30
CA GLU A 80 -13.46 7.23 23.81
C GLU A 80 -13.17 6.99 22.33
N ARG A 81 -13.33 5.75 21.83
CA ARG A 81 -13.22 5.42 20.40
C ARG A 81 -14.27 6.11 19.54
N GLU A 82 -15.51 6.17 20.02
CA GLU A 82 -16.61 6.81 19.30
C GLU A 82 -16.44 8.34 19.27
N VAL A 83 -16.01 8.92 20.40
CA VAL A 83 -15.68 10.34 20.49
C VAL A 83 -14.48 10.70 19.59
N ALA A 84 -13.44 9.87 19.56
CA ALA A 84 -12.28 10.09 18.69
C ALA A 84 -12.66 10.04 17.19
N ARG A 85 -13.53 9.12 16.80
CA ARG A 85 -14.05 9.04 15.41
C ARG A 85 -14.84 10.28 15.02
N THR A 86 -15.79 10.67 15.85
CA THR A 86 -16.66 11.83 15.57
C THR A 86 -15.88 13.14 15.58
N THR A 87 -14.90 13.29 16.47
CA THR A 87 -14.04 14.48 16.51
C THR A 87 -13.07 14.53 15.33
N GLY A 88 -12.50 13.39 14.91
CA GLY A 88 -11.67 13.30 13.71
C GLY A 88 -12.44 13.65 12.43
N MET A 89 -13.69 13.21 12.30
CA MET A 89 -14.55 13.54 11.16
C MET A 89 -14.94 15.03 11.12
N ARG A 90 -15.24 15.63 12.27
CA ARG A 90 -15.54 17.08 12.36
C ARG A 90 -14.32 17.94 12.04
N GLY A 91 -13.12 17.55 12.50
CA GLY A 91 -11.88 18.27 12.17
C GLY A 91 -11.52 18.25 10.68
N LEU A 92 -11.92 17.20 9.96
CA LEU A 92 -11.77 17.13 8.50
C LEU A 92 -12.81 18.01 7.78
N ALA A 93 -14.04 18.06 8.29
CA ALA A 93 -15.12 18.90 7.75
C ALA A 93 -14.83 20.41 7.94
N ASP A 94 -14.31 20.83 9.10
CA ASP A 94 -13.96 22.24 9.34
C ASP A 94 -12.80 22.72 8.45
N ASN A 95 -11.92 21.80 8.02
CA ASN A 95 -10.83 22.10 7.08
C ASN A 95 -11.22 21.91 5.61
N LEU A 96 -12.48 21.58 5.31
CA LEU A 96 -12.95 21.39 3.93
C LEU A 96 -12.73 22.65 3.07
N HIS A 97 -12.90 23.85 3.64
CA HIS A 97 -12.63 25.10 2.92
C HIS A 97 -11.15 25.25 2.55
N ARG A 98 -10.21 24.81 3.42
CA ARG A 98 -8.78 24.86 3.14
C ARG A 98 -8.37 23.84 2.08
N VAL A 99 -8.97 22.65 2.14
CA VAL A 99 -8.80 21.60 1.11
C VAL A 99 -9.30 22.09 -0.24
N TRP A 100 -10.44 22.79 -0.28
CA TRP A 100 -11.00 23.32 -1.52
C TRP A 100 -10.17 24.50 -2.08
N LEU A 101 -9.67 25.39 -1.23
CA LEU A 101 -8.76 26.48 -1.63
C LEU A 101 -7.41 25.96 -2.15
N ALA A 102 -6.81 24.98 -1.45
CA ALA A 102 -5.57 24.35 -1.90
C ALA A 102 -5.77 23.54 -3.19
N GLY A 103 -6.91 22.85 -3.31
CA GLY A 103 -7.32 22.13 -4.51
C GLY A 103 -7.50 23.06 -5.71
N ALA A 104 -8.15 24.22 -5.53
CA ALA A 104 -8.35 25.20 -6.58
C ALA A 104 -7.02 25.78 -7.08
N ALA A 105 -6.07 26.10 -6.19
CA ALA A 105 -4.75 26.57 -6.59
C ALA A 105 -3.99 25.53 -7.42
N CYS A 106 -4.00 24.27 -6.99
CA CYS A 106 -3.37 23.18 -7.74
C CYS A 106 -4.02 23.01 -9.13
N ALA A 107 -5.35 23.04 -9.21
CA ALA A 107 -6.08 22.93 -10.47
C ALA A 107 -5.69 24.07 -11.45
N VAL A 108 -5.62 25.32 -10.97
CA VAL A 108 -5.20 26.46 -11.79
C VAL A 108 -3.76 26.29 -12.30
N THR A 109 -2.83 25.84 -11.45
CA THR A 109 -1.44 25.61 -11.88
C THR A 109 -1.35 24.52 -12.96
N VAL A 110 -2.11 23.44 -12.83
CA VAL A 110 -2.16 22.37 -13.84
C VAL A 110 -2.75 22.88 -15.15
N VAL A 111 -3.84 23.64 -15.10
CA VAL A 111 -4.45 24.24 -16.30
C VAL A 111 -3.47 25.20 -16.98
N CYS A 112 -2.80 26.07 -16.23
CA CYS A 112 -1.80 26.98 -16.80
C CYS A 112 -0.63 26.23 -17.44
N ALA A 113 -0.14 25.16 -16.80
CA ALA A 113 0.94 24.34 -17.34
C ALA A 113 0.52 23.63 -18.63
N LEU A 114 -0.71 23.10 -18.70
CA LEU A 114 -1.25 22.48 -19.92
C LEU A 114 -1.41 23.49 -21.06
N VAL A 115 -1.91 24.69 -20.75
CA VAL A 115 -2.03 25.77 -21.74
C VAL A 115 -0.65 26.19 -22.26
N ALA A 116 0.33 26.39 -21.37
CA ALA A 116 1.70 26.72 -21.76
C ALA A 116 2.35 25.62 -22.63
N ALA A 117 2.19 24.35 -22.25
CA ALA A 117 2.68 23.23 -23.03
C ALA A 117 2.02 23.13 -24.42
N SER A 118 0.72 23.41 -24.50
CA SER A 118 -0.01 23.44 -25.77
C SER A 118 0.46 24.57 -26.69
N ALA A 119 0.72 25.76 -26.14
CA ALA A 119 1.23 26.89 -26.90
C ALA A 119 2.62 26.60 -27.49
N VAL A 120 3.53 26.03 -26.71
CA VAL A 120 4.87 25.64 -27.18
C VAL A 120 4.80 24.56 -28.27
N SER A 121 3.85 23.64 -28.17
CA SER A 121 3.65 22.59 -29.20
C SER A 121 3.12 23.14 -30.52
N THR A 122 2.34 24.22 -30.48
CA THR A 122 1.79 24.87 -31.70
C THR A 122 2.75 25.84 -32.37
N VAL A 123 3.74 26.35 -31.62
CA VAL A 123 4.77 27.24 -32.16
C VAL A 123 5.97 26.39 -32.58
N GLN A 124 5.87 25.74 -33.73
CA GLN A 124 7.05 25.27 -34.47
C GLN A 124 7.84 26.51 -34.90
N SER A 125 8.69 26.99 -33.99
CA SER A 125 9.61 28.09 -34.30
C SER A 125 10.65 27.57 -35.30
N PRO A 126 10.87 28.26 -36.43
CA PRO A 126 11.88 27.89 -37.42
C PRO A 126 13.31 27.93 -36.87
N ASP A 127 13.52 28.54 -35.69
CA ASP A 127 14.80 28.60 -34.98
C ASP A 127 15.03 27.44 -33.98
N SER A 128 14.17 26.42 -33.98
CA SER A 128 14.39 25.22 -33.16
C SER A 128 15.64 24.48 -33.62
N LEU A 129 16.45 23.98 -32.68
CA LEU A 129 17.65 23.18 -32.98
C LEU A 129 17.31 21.98 -33.89
N ALA A 130 16.09 21.44 -33.78
CA ALA A 130 15.58 20.41 -34.67
C ALA A 130 15.48 20.89 -36.14
N ALA A 131 14.95 22.09 -36.37
CA ALA A 131 14.88 22.70 -37.70
C ALA A 131 16.28 23.01 -38.26
N MET A 132 17.22 23.44 -37.41
CA MET A 132 18.62 23.64 -37.81
C MET A 132 19.32 22.32 -38.18
N MET A 133 19.07 21.23 -37.43
CA MET A 133 19.57 19.90 -37.78
C MET A 133 18.99 19.41 -39.09
N GLU A 134 17.70 19.63 -39.33
CA GLU A 134 17.03 19.24 -40.57
C GLU A 134 17.58 20.01 -41.77
N ALA A 135 17.73 21.33 -41.66
CA ALA A 135 18.35 22.17 -42.69
C ALA A 135 19.78 21.70 -43.03
N LEU A 136 20.60 21.40 -42.03
CA LEU A 136 21.96 20.90 -42.25
C LEU A 136 22.01 19.48 -42.83
N SER A 137 21.00 18.65 -42.56
CA SER A 137 20.97 17.25 -42.97
C SER A 137 20.68 17.02 -44.47
N ASN A 138 20.15 18.03 -45.17
CA ASN A 138 19.73 17.91 -46.58
C ASN A 138 20.55 18.82 -47.53
N PRO A 139 21.82 18.50 -47.82
CA PRO A 139 22.65 19.31 -48.71
C PRO A 139 22.13 19.26 -50.16
N GLY A 140 21.95 20.43 -50.77
CA GLY A 140 21.45 20.59 -52.15
C GLY A 140 19.97 20.97 -52.25
N SER A 141 19.25 21.06 -51.12
CA SER A 141 17.92 21.68 -51.06
C SER A 141 18.00 23.21 -51.16
N ASN A 142 16.89 23.87 -51.49
CA ASN A 142 16.78 25.34 -51.49
C ASN A 142 17.13 25.95 -50.12
N GLU A 143 16.91 25.20 -49.03
CA GLU A 143 17.20 25.62 -47.66
C GLU A 143 18.68 25.38 -47.25
N ASN A 144 19.41 24.54 -47.98
CA ASN A 144 20.84 24.27 -47.75
C ASN A 144 21.56 24.11 -49.10
N PRO A 145 21.77 25.21 -49.82
CA PRO A 145 22.38 25.17 -51.15
C PRO A 145 23.84 24.73 -51.07
N VAL A 146 24.23 23.84 -51.98
CA VAL A 146 25.63 23.42 -52.10
C VAL A 146 26.48 24.61 -52.54
N GLN A 147 27.50 24.94 -51.74
CA GLN A 147 28.46 25.98 -52.13
C GLN A 147 29.36 25.46 -53.26
N LEU A 148 29.22 26.06 -54.44
CA LEU A 148 30.06 25.75 -55.60
C LEU A 148 31.48 26.27 -55.36
N ARG A 149 32.42 25.35 -55.19
CA ARG A 149 33.84 25.68 -55.01
C ARG A 149 34.45 26.15 -56.33
N THR A 150 35.45 27.02 -56.28
CA THR A 150 36.13 27.58 -57.46
C THR A 150 36.59 26.44 -58.39
N GLY A 151 36.05 26.41 -59.63
CA GLY A 151 36.30 25.36 -60.62
C GLY A 151 35.11 24.43 -60.91
N MET A 152 34.02 24.50 -60.14
CA MET A 152 32.77 23.79 -60.47
C MET A 152 31.87 24.63 -61.38
N VAL A 153 31.24 23.99 -62.38
CA VAL A 153 30.24 24.60 -63.26
C VAL A 153 28.85 24.13 -62.82
N ALA A 154 27.97 25.08 -62.51
CA ALA A 154 26.57 24.76 -62.19
C ALA A 154 25.85 24.20 -63.44
N PRO A 155 24.96 23.20 -63.28
CA PRO A 155 24.12 22.75 -64.39
C PRO A 155 23.25 23.91 -64.88
N GLN A 156 23.44 24.31 -66.13
CA GLN A 156 22.63 25.33 -66.78
C GLN A 156 21.36 24.66 -67.31
N LEU A 157 20.18 25.12 -66.88
CA LEU A 157 18.94 24.72 -67.53
C LEU A 157 18.94 25.31 -68.95
N SER A 158 18.73 24.46 -69.95
CA SER A 158 18.48 24.94 -71.30
C SER A 158 17.18 25.76 -71.32
N PRO A 159 17.08 26.79 -72.18
CA PRO A 159 15.90 27.67 -72.23
C PRO A 159 14.59 26.90 -72.48
N GLU A 160 14.67 25.71 -73.08
CA GLU A 160 13.54 24.81 -73.33
C GLU A 160 12.99 24.18 -72.04
N ALA A 161 13.86 23.91 -71.06
CA ALA A 161 13.48 23.31 -69.78
C ALA A 161 12.82 24.32 -68.81
N VAL A 162 13.15 25.61 -68.94
CA VAL A 162 12.58 26.69 -68.12
C VAL A 162 11.09 26.92 -68.44
N LEU A 163 10.69 26.72 -69.69
CA LEU A 163 9.30 26.85 -70.14
C LEU A 163 8.37 25.78 -69.52
N LEU A 164 8.91 24.61 -69.17
CA LEU A 164 8.14 23.51 -68.57
C LEU A 164 7.90 23.71 -67.06
N THR A 165 8.71 24.52 -66.37
CA THR A 165 8.63 24.68 -64.91
C THR A 165 7.85 25.92 -64.45
N LEU A 166 7.58 26.89 -65.33
CA LEU A 166 7.02 28.20 -64.98
C LEU A 166 5.48 28.32 -65.05
N HIS A 167 4.74 27.20 -65.03
CA HIS A 167 3.27 27.21 -65.08
C HIS A 167 2.61 27.46 -63.71
N LYS A 168 2.94 28.56 -63.03
CA LYS A 168 2.16 29.01 -61.87
C LYS A 168 2.06 30.54 -61.82
N THR A 169 1.03 31.06 -62.48
CA THR A 169 0.58 32.44 -62.38
C THR A 169 0.08 32.71 -60.95
N ILE A 170 0.68 33.71 -60.29
CA ILE A 170 0.19 34.29 -59.03
C ILE A 170 -0.89 35.33 -59.40
N PRO A 171 -2.15 35.22 -58.91
CA PRO A 171 -3.12 36.29 -59.11
C PRO A 171 -2.91 37.41 -58.08
N LEU A 172 -2.79 38.65 -58.55
CA LEU A 172 -2.90 39.86 -57.74
C LEU A 172 -4.38 40.08 -57.40
N THR A 173 -4.71 40.02 -56.10
CA THR A 173 -6.03 40.31 -55.54
C THR A 173 -6.33 41.80 -55.59
N GLY A 174 -7.51 42.15 -56.12
CA GLY A 174 -8.23 43.40 -55.84
C GLY A 174 -9.38 43.13 -54.88
#